data_AF-A0A6N9NXG0-F1
#
_entry.id   AF-A0A6N9NXG0-F1
#
_cell.length_a   1.000
_cell.length_b   1.000
_cell.length_c   1.000
_cell.angle_alpha   90.00
_cell.angle_beta   90.00
_cell.angle_gamma   90.00
#
_symmetry.space_group_name_H-M   'P 1'
#
loop_
_entity.id
_entity.type
_entity.pdbx_description
1 polymer ?
#
loop_
_entity_poly.entity_id
_entity_poly.type
_entity_poly.pdbx_seq_one_letter_code
_entity_poly.pdbx_strand_id
1 'polypeptide(L)'
;MKRKAVCRIFSLCCAVIFALMLTGCDPTAGAIKYEVIYPSGDNRDCYTYDEKSPIEGSSCYLQWEKADDYKKTYDYDMHILDENGSVLYSYPDVGSKAMRGSVQEEGKTWVCAEHWTAPHHNGYVEGWLEESDLLLIDLSDGEILFQDKAGENEFYIASNETRCYFYVPGKEESEKLFGLIKIPAENAAIYYRDTLDWTQKHAFYTFDYVTEPDIDTSDGVETRIRFYISENQLQVAWTSYEPVDNENWEYLEKKAYEISLTPNDSE
;
A
#
# COMPACT_ATOMS: atom_id res chain seq x y z
N MET A 1 -2.92 55.61 14.54
CA MET A 1 -3.50 54.92 13.36
C MET A 1 -2.70 53.72 12.84
N LYS A 2 -1.35 53.70 12.89
CA LYS A 2 -0.53 52.59 12.34
C LYS A 2 -0.68 51.22 13.04
N ARG A 3 -0.92 51.19 14.36
CA ARG A 3 -1.01 49.93 15.15
C ARG A 3 -2.23 49.06 14.82
N LYS A 4 -3.37 49.68 14.47
CA LYS A 4 -4.61 48.97 14.10
C LYS A 4 -4.53 48.30 12.72
N ALA A 5 -3.73 48.84 11.80
CA ALA A 5 -3.53 48.24 10.47
C ALA A 5 -2.64 47.00 10.53
N VAL A 6 -1.56 47.05 11.32
CA VAL A 6 -0.62 45.92 11.49
C VAL A 6 -1.29 44.73 12.18
N CYS A 7 -2.11 44.96 13.22
CA CYS A 7 -2.87 43.87 13.87
C CYS A 7 -3.91 43.24 12.94
N ARG A 8 -4.52 44.02 12.01
CA ARG A 8 -5.48 43.49 11.04
C ARG A 8 -4.81 42.62 9.97
N ILE A 9 -3.63 43.01 9.50
CA ILE A 9 -2.85 42.24 8.52
C ILE A 9 -2.37 40.92 9.15
N PHE A 10 -1.86 40.96 10.39
CA PHE A 10 -1.43 39.75 11.10
C PHE A 10 -2.59 38.79 11.35
N SER A 11 -3.76 39.31 11.74
CA SER A 11 -4.98 38.51 11.93
C SER A 11 -5.49 37.89 10.63
N LEU A 12 -5.35 38.57 9.49
CA LEU A 12 -5.70 38.05 8.17
C LEU A 12 -4.72 36.96 7.71
N CYS A 13 -3.42 37.14 7.92
CA CYS A 13 -2.43 36.11 7.62
C CYS A 13 -2.63 34.85 8.47
N CYS A 14 -2.91 35.00 9.77
CA CYS A 14 -3.23 33.86 10.63
C CYS A 14 -4.54 33.17 10.21
N ALA A 15 -5.57 33.92 9.81
CA ALA A 15 -6.82 33.32 9.31
C ALA A 15 -6.63 32.58 7.98
N VAL A 16 -5.77 33.08 7.08
CA VAL A 16 -5.42 32.42 5.81
C VAL A 16 -4.58 31.16 6.07
N ILE A 17 -3.60 31.20 6.97
CA ILE A 17 -2.81 30.02 7.37
C ILE A 17 -3.72 28.99 8.05
N PHE A 18 -4.64 29.41 8.90
CA PHE A 18 -5.60 28.51 9.56
C PHE A 18 -6.60 27.92 8.56
N ALA A 19 -7.05 28.68 7.56
CA ALA A 19 -7.88 28.17 6.48
C ALA A 19 -7.13 27.20 5.56
N LEU A 20 -5.83 27.43 5.30
CA LEU A 20 -4.94 26.49 4.58
C LEU A 20 -4.63 25.23 5.40
N MET A 21 -4.66 25.31 6.74
CA MET A 21 -4.54 24.12 7.59
C MET A 21 -5.88 23.36 7.75
N LEU A 22 -7.01 24.01 7.46
CA LEU A 22 -8.35 23.39 7.47
C LEU A 22 -8.73 22.73 6.13
N THR A 23 -7.91 22.84 5.07
CA THR A 23 -8.08 22.02 3.86
C THR A 23 -7.61 20.58 4.05
N GLY A 24 -7.01 20.24 5.20
CA GLY A 24 -6.81 18.87 5.65
C GLY A 24 -8.08 18.28 6.29
N CYS A 25 -9.22 18.40 5.61
CA CYS A 25 -10.37 17.54 5.90
C CYS A 25 -10.09 16.23 5.19
N ASP A 26 -9.40 15.29 5.84
CA ASP A 26 -9.40 13.92 5.37
C ASP A 26 -10.28 13.03 6.26
N PRO A 27 -11.58 12.99 5.97
CA PRO A 27 -12.35 11.81 6.19
C PRO A 27 -12.86 11.35 4.82
N THR A 28 -12.05 10.63 4.04
CA THR A 28 -12.58 9.82 2.93
C THR A 28 -13.43 8.68 3.48
N ALA A 29 -14.62 9.01 3.99
CA ALA A 29 -15.73 8.09 4.06
C ALA A 29 -16.03 7.65 2.61
N GLY A 30 -15.73 6.40 2.29
CA GLY A 30 -15.85 5.86 0.93
C GLY A 30 -14.52 5.67 0.18
N ALA A 31 -13.36 5.78 0.84
CA ALA A 31 -12.10 5.38 0.22
C ALA A 31 -12.13 3.91 -0.21
N ILE A 32 -11.55 3.66 -1.38
CA ILE A 32 -11.41 2.31 -1.95
C ILE A 32 -10.49 1.49 -1.05
N LYS A 33 -10.91 0.26 -0.75
CA LYS A 33 -10.14 -0.68 0.08
C LYS A 33 -9.35 -1.62 -0.81
N TYR A 34 -8.18 -2.03 -0.32
CA TYR A 34 -7.34 -3.02 -0.94
C TYR A 34 -7.43 -4.34 -0.17
N GLU A 35 -7.30 -5.44 -0.90
CA GLU A 35 -7.11 -6.76 -0.33
C GLU A 35 -6.11 -7.53 -1.19
N VAL A 36 -5.12 -8.12 -0.55
CA VAL A 36 -4.10 -8.95 -1.20
C VAL A 36 -4.43 -10.40 -0.90
N ILE A 37 -4.47 -11.24 -1.92
CA ILE A 37 -4.86 -12.66 -1.83
C ILE A 37 -3.72 -13.50 -2.38
N TYR A 38 -3.19 -14.40 -1.54
CA TYR A 38 -2.04 -15.23 -1.86
C TYR A 38 -2.45 -16.64 -2.34
N PRO A 39 -1.56 -17.36 -3.06
CA PRO A 39 -1.81 -18.74 -3.49
C PRO A 39 -2.13 -19.72 -2.35
N SER A 40 -1.57 -19.50 -1.16
CA SER A 40 -1.90 -20.27 0.05
C SER A 40 -3.36 -20.14 0.51
N GLY A 41 -4.08 -19.12 0.02
CA GLY A 41 -5.40 -18.72 0.49
C GLY A 41 -5.38 -17.71 1.65
N ASP A 42 -4.19 -17.35 2.15
CA ASP A 42 -4.07 -16.22 3.08
C ASP A 42 -4.43 -14.90 2.37
N ASN A 43 -4.98 -13.96 3.13
CA ASN A 43 -5.30 -12.64 2.60
C ASN A 43 -5.00 -11.55 3.63
N ARG A 44 -4.80 -10.33 3.11
CA ARG A 44 -4.51 -9.14 3.91
C ARG A 44 -5.40 -8.00 3.45
N ASP A 45 -6.20 -7.47 4.36
CA ASP A 45 -7.10 -6.35 4.10
C ASP A 45 -7.09 -5.31 5.24
N CYS A 46 -7.89 -4.25 5.07
CA CYS A 46 -7.97 -3.13 6.00
C CYS A 46 -8.53 -3.48 7.40
N TYR A 47 -9.05 -4.69 7.58
CA TYR A 47 -9.62 -5.20 8.82
C TYR A 47 -8.74 -6.24 9.51
N THR A 48 -7.63 -6.64 8.88
CA THR A 48 -6.71 -7.62 9.43
C THR A 48 -5.80 -6.96 10.48
N TYR A 49 -5.90 -7.42 11.73
CA TYR A 49 -5.10 -6.92 12.87
C TYR A 49 -4.35 -8.08 13.52
N ASP A 50 -3.29 -8.53 12.86
CA ASP A 50 -2.46 -9.61 13.41
C ASP A 50 -1.14 -9.09 13.94
N GLU A 51 -0.74 -9.59 15.11
CA GLU A 51 0.62 -9.42 15.61
C GLU A 51 1.63 -10.24 14.79
N LYS A 52 1.14 -11.28 14.08
CA LYS A 52 1.94 -12.19 13.26
C LYS A 52 1.32 -12.35 11.89
N SER A 53 2.15 -12.29 10.85
CA SER A 53 1.74 -12.50 9.46
C SER A 53 2.55 -13.62 8.84
N PRO A 54 1.95 -14.59 8.12
CA PRO A 54 2.72 -15.63 7.45
C PRO A 54 3.61 -15.03 6.36
N ILE A 55 4.76 -15.64 6.13
CA ILE A 55 5.58 -15.37 4.94
C ILE A 55 5.15 -16.37 3.87
N GLU A 56 4.51 -15.86 2.82
CA GLU A 56 3.99 -16.68 1.72
C GLU A 56 5.09 -17.55 1.11
N GLY A 57 4.80 -18.83 0.86
CA GLY A 57 5.79 -19.78 0.34
C GLY A 57 6.74 -20.38 1.39
N SER A 58 6.54 -20.09 2.69
CA SER A 58 7.31 -20.68 3.79
C SER A 58 6.44 -21.12 4.97
N SER A 59 7.06 -21.77 5.95
CA SER A 59 6.46 -22.01 7.27
C SER A 59 6.80 -20.93 8.31
N CYS A 60 7.50 -19.87 7.91
CA CYS A 60 7.94 -18.78 8.78
C CYS A 60 6.87 -17.68 8.88
N TYR A 61 6.99 -16.84 9.92
CA TYR A 61 6.09 -15.73 10.18
C TYR A 61 6.87 -14.44 10.45
N LEU A 62 6.32 -13.33 10.00
CA LEU A 62 6.71 -11.98 10.44
C LEU A 62 5.97 -11.66 11.73
N GLN A 63 6.65 -11.00 12.66
CA GLN A 63 6.05 -10.43 13.88
C GLN A 63 6.58 -9.03 14.09
N TRP A 64 5.72 -8.10 14.49
CA TRP A 64 6.17 -6.79 14.97
C TRP A 64 6.20 -6.77 16.50
N GLU A 65 7.17 -6.05 17.06
CA GLU A 65 7.23 -5.70 18.48
C GLU A 65 7.49 -4.19 18.59
N LYS A 66 7.00 -3.53 19.64
CA LYS A 66 7.35 -2.11 19.86
C LYS A 66 8.82 -2.03 20.22
N ALA A 67 9.58 -1.19 19.52
CA ALA A 67 10.97 -0.94 19.86
C ALA A 67 11.11 -0.39 21.29
N ASP A 68 12.28 -0.58 21.90
CA ASP A 68 12.58 -0.16 23.28
C ASP A 68 12.27 1.32 23.54
N ASP A 69 12.50 2.17 22.53
CA ASP A 69 12.27 3.61 22.60
C ASP A 69 11.01 4.09 21.88
N TYR A 70 10.07 3.18 21.56
CA TYR A 70 8.79 3.44 20.87
C TYR A 70 8.04 4.68 21.36
N LYS A 71 8.12 5.02 22.66
CA LYS A 71 7.46 6.24 23.19
C LYS A 71 8.02 7.55 22.62
N LYS A 72 9.18 7.51 21.96
CA LYS A 72 9.86 8.66 21.36
C LYS A 72 9.78 8.61 19.84
N THR A 73 10.01 7.44 19.27
CA THR A 73 10.16 7.22 17.82
C THR A 73 8.86 6.74 17.19
N TYR A 74 8.07 5.97 17.94
CA TYR A 74 6.92 5.19 17.48
C TYR A 74 7.31 4.03 16.54
N ASP A 75 8.57 3.60 16.60
CA ASP A 75 9.13 2.56 15.73
C ASP A 75 8.87 1.15 16.26
N TYR A 76 8.81 0.20 15.32
CA TYR A 76 8.61 -1.21 15.62
C TYR A 76 9.84 -2.00 15.20
N ASP A 77 10.19 -3.00 16.00
CA ASP A 77 11.12 -4.05 15.61
C ASP A 77 10.37 -5.11 14.81
N MET A 78 11.07 -5.74 13.87
CA MET A 78 10.57 -6.88 13.11
C MET A 78 11.29 -8.15 13.54
N HIS A 79 10.54 -9.22 13.72
CA HIS A 79 11.06 -10.57 13.94
C HIS A 79 10.60 -11.51 12.83
N ILE A 80 11.50 -12.41 12.44
CA ILE A 80 11.13 -13.59 11.65
C ILE A 80 11.11 -14.78 12.62
N LEU A 81 9.97 -15.46 12.67
CA LEU A 81 9.72 -16.61 13.52
C LEU A 81 9.69 -17.90 12.70
N ASP A 82 10.11 -19.00 13.31
CA ASP A 82 9.88 -20.34 12.77
C ASP A 82 8.40 -20.78 12.93
N GLU A 83 8.09 -21.97 12.42
CA GLU A 83 6.75 -22.58 12.50
C GLU A 83 6.23 -22.81 13.93
N ASN A 84 7.14 -22.84 14.92
CA ASN A 84 6.82 -23.01 16.34
C ASN A 84 6.70 -21.66 17.08
N GLY A 85 6.93 -20.55 16.38
CA GLY A 85 6.91 -19.20 16.94
C GLY A 85 8.20 -18.80 17.66
N SER A 86 9.30 -19.54 17.48
CA SER A 86 10.62 -19.15 18.01
C SER A 86 11.24 -18.10 17.10
N VAL A 87 11.86 -17.07 17.67
CA VAL A 87 12.56 -16.04 16.91
C VAL A 87 13.79 -16.64 16.22
N LEU A 88 13.83 -16.58 14.89
CA LEU A 88 14.99 -16.92 14.07
C LEU A 88 15.89 -15.68 13.90
N TYR A 89 15.28 -14.55 13.54
CA TYR A 89 15.97 -13.31 13.23
C TYR A 89 15.22 -12.12 13.81
N SER A 90 15.96 -11.08 14.17
CA SER A 90 15.42 -9.81 14.70
C SER A 90 16.08 -8.65 13.98
N TYR A 91 15.25 -7.69 13.56
CA TYR A 91 15.65 -6.50 12.84
C TYR A 91 15.08 -5.28 13.56
N PRO A 92 15.93 -4.45 14.20
CA PRO A 92 15.46 -3.31 14.96
C PRO A 92 14.97 -2.19 14.04
N ASP A 93 13.94 -1.47 14.47
CA ASP A 93 13.44 -0.23 13.85
C ASP A 93 13.06 -0.33 12.35
N VAL A 94 12.73 -1.53 11.85
CA VAL A 94 12.30 -1.77 10.45
C VAL A 94 10.93 -2.43 10.34
N GLY A 95 10.25 -2.63 11.46
CA GLY A 95 8.93 -3.24 11.50
C GLY A 95 7.81 -2.23 11.32
N SER A 96 6.60 -2.76 11.12
CA SER A 96 5.36 -2.00 11.21
C SER A 96 4.21 -2.92 11.62
N LYS A 97 3.03 -2.35 11.92
CA LYS A 97 1.84 -3.19 12.22
C LYS A 97 1.28 -3.92 11.01
N ALA A 98 1.62 -3.45 9.80
CA ALA A 98 1.14 -4.00 8.54
C ALA A 98 2.35 -4.50 7.77
N MET A 99 2.66 -5.79 7.92
CA MET A 99 3.79 -6.41 7.25
C MET A 99 3.35 -7.58 6.39
N ARG A 100 3.99 -7.74 5.25
CA ARG A 100 3.75 -8.83 4.30
C ARG A 100 5.09 -9.39 3.84
N GLY A 101 5.16 -10.71 3.67
CA GLY A 101 6.36 -11.39 3.21
C GLY A 101 6.05 -12.46 2.18
N SER A 102 6.94 -12.64 1.21
CA SER A 102 6.82 -13.70 0.20
C SER A 102 8.20 -14.22 -0.19
N VAL A 103 8.35 -15.54 -0.18
CA VAL A 103 9.56 -16.25 -0.63
C VAL A 103 9.65 -16.24 -2.15
N GLN A 104 10.84 -15.94 -2.65
CA GLN A 104 11.30 -16.19 -4.01
C GLN A 104 12.25 -17.40 -4.06
N GLU A 105 12.81 -17.66 -5.24
CA GLU A 105 13.78 -18.73 -5.43
C GLU A 105 14.94 -18.67 -4.42
N GLU A 106 15.45 -19.86 -4.07
CA GLU A 106 16.60 -20.03 -3.17
C GLU A 106 16.40 -19.50 -1.74
N GLY A 107 15.16 -19.23 -1.30
CA GLY A 107 14.87 -18.77 0.06
C GLY A 107 15.06 -17.26 0.27
N LYS A 108 15.37 -16.53 -0.80
CA LYS A 108 15.35 -15.06 -0.81
C LYS A 108 13.93 -14.58 -0.59
N THR A 109 13.71 -13.72 0.38
CA THR A 109 12.38 -13.34 0.85
C THR A 109 12.22 -11.84 0.81
N TRP A 110 11.22 -11.39 0.07
CA TRP A 110 10.81 -10.00 0.12
C TRP A 110 9.89 -9.77 1.30
N VAL A 111 10.17 -8.73 2.07
CA VAL A 111 9.35 -8.24 3.16
C VAL A 111 9.00 -6.79 2.89
N CYS A 112 7.73 -6.45 3.04
CA CYS A 112 7.20 -5.10 2.97
C CYS A 112 6.61 -4.74 4.33
N ALA A 113 7.15 -3.71 4.98
CA ALA A 113 6.59 -3.11 6.18
C ALA A 113 5.96 -1.76 5.82
N GLU A 114 4.65 -1.65 6.00
CA GLU A 114 3.87 -0.52 5.50
C GLU A 114 3.48 0.43 6.63
N HIS A 115 3.57 1.73 6.37
CA HIS A 115 3.21 2.79 7.29
C HIS A 115 1.95 3.50 6.80
N TRP A 116 0.85 3.29 7.53
CA TRP A 116 -0.46 3.77 7.16
C TRP A 116 -0.95 4.83 8.15
N THR A 117 -1.60 5.88 7.61
CA THR A 117 -2.17 6.97 8.42
C THR A 117 -3.68 6.83 8.63
N ALA A 118 -4.27 5.72 8.18
CA ALA A 118 -5.70 5.48 8.26
C ALA A 118 -6.19 5.42 9.72
N PRO A 119 -7.11 6.32 10.16
CA PRO A 119 -7.47 6.44 11.57
C PRO A 119 -8.34 5.29 12.11
N HIS A 120 -8.98 4.52 11.23
CA HIS A 120 -9.96 3.50 11.58
C HIS A 120 -9.65 2.12 11.00
N HIS A 121 -8.54 1.98 10.27
CA HIS A 121 -8.15 0.77 9.56
C HIS A 121 -6.67 0.48 9.83
N ASN A 122 -6.26 -0.79 9.69
CA ASN A 122 -4.85 -1.19 9.87
C ASN A 122 -4.00 -0.99 8.60
N GLY A 123 -4.47 -0.15 7.67
CA GLY A 123 -3.92 0.03 6.34
C GLY A 123 -4.84 -0.45 5.21
N TYR A 124 -4.27 -0.67 4.02
CA TYR A 124 -4.99 -1.17 2.82
C TYR A 124 -6.18 -0.30 2.41
N VAL A 125 -6.02 1.02 2.54
CA VAL A 125 -7.01 2.01 2.10
C VAL A 125 -6.33 3.01 1.19
N GLU A 126 -6.90 3.20 0.01
CA GLU A 126 -6.40 4.14 -0.99
C GLU A 126 -6.26 5.56 -0.42
N GLY A 127 -5.09 6.18 -0.65
CA GLY A 127 -4.79 7.53 -0.19
C GLY A 127 -4.08 7.60 1.16
N TRP A 128 -4.04 6.51 1.93
CA TRP A 128 -3.57 6.51 3.32
C TRP A 128 -2.21 5.83 3.53
N LEU A 129 -1.58 5.30 2.48
CA LEU A 129 -0.22 4.75 2.56
C LEU A 129 0.79 5.90 2.51
N GLU A 130 1.53 6.12 3.60
CA GLU A 130 2.54 7.17 3.69
C GLU A 130 3.87 6.72 3.07
N GLU A 131 4.34 5.54 3.47
CA GLU A 131 5.55 4.92 2.93
C GLU A 131 5.55 3.41 3.19
N SER A 132 6.48 2.70 2.56
CA SER A 132 6.76 1.29 2.85
C SER A 132 8.25 1.03 2.85
N ASP A 133 8.73 0.30 3.85
CA ASP A 133 10.09 -0.24 3.90
C ASP A 133 10.10 -1.61 3.22
N LEU A 134 10.93 -1.75 2.19
CA LEU A 134 11.09 -2.98 1.42
C LEU A 134 12.46 -3.59 1.73
N LEU A 135 12.45 -4.85 2.16
CA LEU A 135 13.65 -5.61 2.48
C LEU A 135 13.69 -6.90 1.66
N LEU A 136 14.87 -7.21 1.12
CA LEU A 136 15.17 -8.55 0.60
C LEU A 136 16.07 -9.25 1.61
N ILE A 137 15.62 -10.39 2.14
CA ILE A 137 16.28 -11.12 3.22
C ILE A 137 16.61 -12.54 2.75
N ASP A 138 17.83 -13.01 2.99
CA ASP A 138 18.15 -14.42 2.86
C ASP A 138 17.69 -15.18 4.11
N LEU A 139 16.69 -16.06 4.00
CA LEU A 139 16.18 -16.79 5.16
C LEU A 139 17.14 -17.86 5.69
N SER A 140 18.22 -18.18 4.99
CA SER A 140 19.18 -19.19 5.44
C SER A 140 20.08 -18.69 6.58
N ASP A 141 20.40 -17.40 6.59
CA ASP A 141 21.27 -16.77 7.59
C ASP A 141 20.75 -15.43 8.14
N GLY A 142 19.65 -14.90 7.60
CA GLY A 142 19.03 -13.65 8.02
C GLY A 142 19.72 -12.40 7.49
N GLU A 143 20.59 -12.51 6.48
CA GLU A 143 21.24 -11.35 5.88
C GLU A 143 20.23 -10.49 5.10
N ILE A 144 20.25 -9.18 5.32
CA ILE A 144 19.53 -8.21 4.46
C ILE A 144 20.40 -7.99 3.21
N LEU A 145 19.90 -8.46 2.07
CA LEU A 145 20.53 -8.33 0.76
C LEU A 145 20.20 -6.99 0.09
N PHE A 146 19.04 -6.41 0.39
CA PHE A 146 18.60 -5.11 -0.13
C PHE A 146 17.62 -4.45 0.86
N GLN A 147 17.68 -3.13 0.96
CA GLN A 147 16.73 -2.33 1.74
C GLN A 147 16.55 -0.94 1.11
N ASP A 148 15.31 -0.55 0.83
CA ASP A 148 14.96 0.80 0.38
C ASP A 148 13.47 1.08 0.65
N LYS A 149 13.01 2.29 0.35
CA LYS A 149 11.64 2.76 0.62
C LYS A 149 10.82 2.96 -0.66
N ALA A 150 9.53 2.66 -0.57
CA ALA A 150 8.52 3.12 -1.50
C ALA A 150 7.73 4.30 -0.90
N GLY A 151 7.36 5.26 -1.75
CA GLY A 151 6.73 6.51 -1.31
C GLY A 151 5.21 6.42 -1.08
N GLU A 152 4.59 7.58 -0.88
CA GLU A 152 3.14 7.71 -0.67
C GLU A 152 2.34 7.02 -1.77
N ASN A 153 1.37 6.20 -1.36
CA ASN A 153 0.46 5.45 -2.23
C ASN A 153 1.13 4.52 -3.25
N GLU A 154 2.42 4.19 -3.06
CA GLU A 154 3.13 3.16 -3.80
C GLU A 154 2.86 1.79 -3.17
N PHE A 155 1.70 1.20 -3.45
CA PHE A 155 1.28 -0.04 -2.80
C PHE A 155 2.01 -1.25 -3.39
N TYR A 156 2.91 -1.87 -2.61
CA TYR A 156 3.65 -3.06 -3.04
C TYR A 156 2.71 -4.23 -3.32
N ILE A 157 2.82 -4.84 -4.51
CA ILE A 157 2.00 -5.99 -4.87
C ILE A 157 2.80 -7.27 -4.70
N ALA A 158 3.86 -7.41 -5.49
CA ALA A 158 4.67 -8.60 -5.60
C ALA A 158 6.06 -8.23 -6.12
N SER A 159 6.94 -9.22 -6.20
CA SER A 159 8.29 -9.08 -6.74
C SER A 159 8.64 -10.29 -7.59
N ASN A 160 9.53 -10.08 -8.55
CA ASN A 160 10.12 -11.14 -9.35
C ASN A 160 11.59 -10.78 -9.60
N GLU A 161 12.51 -11.65 -9.16
CA GLU A 161 13.95 -11.41 -9.18
C GLU A 161 14.31 -10.07 -8.51
N THR A 162 14.86 -9.12 -9.27
CA THR A 162 15.25 -7.78 -8.85
C THR A 162 14.12 -6.75 -8.92
N ARG A 163 12.96 -7.12 -9.47
CA ARG A 163 11.87 -6.17 -9.73
C ARG A 163 10.81 -6.24 -8.64
N CYS A 164 10.47 -5.09 -8.07
CA CYS A 164 9.34 -4.92 -7.16
C CYS A 164 8.23 -4.15 -7.89
N TYR A 165 7.02 -4.71 -7.91
CA TYR A 165 5.85 -4.15 -8.58
C TYR A 165 4.95 -3.43 -7.59
N PHE A 166 4.50 -2.24 -7.99
CA PHE A 166 3.69 -1.36 -7.15
C PHE A 166 2.45 -0.89 -7.90
N TYR A 167 1.30 -0.95 -7.25
CA TYR A 167 0.09 -0.28 -7.69
C TYR A 167 0.11 1.17 -7.22
N VAL A 168 -0.29 2.09 -8.09
CA VAL A 168 -0.56 3.49 -7.73
C VAL A 168 -1.96 3.84 -8.20
N PRO A 169 -2.80 4.43 -7.33
CA PRO A 169 -4.09 4.95 -7.73
C PRO A 169 -3.92 6.09 -8.73
N GLY A 170 -4.92 6.25 -9.61
CA GLY A 170 -4.94 7.38 -10.52
C GLY A 170 -5.15 8.69 -9.77
N LYS A 171 -4.93 9.81 -10.47
CA LYS A 171 -5.12 11.15 -9.94
C LYS A 171 -6.08 11.89 -10.84
N GLU A 172 -7.15 12.41 -10.26
CA GLU A 172 -8.09 13.25 -11.02
C GLU A 172 -7.43 14.54 -11.53
N GLU A 173 -8.03 15.13 -12.57
CA GLU A 173 -7.64 16.47 -13.01
C GLU A 173 -7.73 17.40 -11.80
N SER A 174 -6.65 18.12 -11.53
CA SER A 174 -6.58 19.04 -10.41
C SER A 174 -5.98 20.37 -10.85
N GLU A 175 -6.27 21.41 -10.08
CA GLU A 175 -5.76 22.74 -10.35
C GLU A 175 -4.85 23.22 -9.22
N LYS A 176 -3.69 23.78 -9.57
CA LYS A 176 -2.78 24.45 -8.64
C LYS A 176 -2.75 25.96 -8.88
N LEU A 177 -2.29 26.69 -7.86
CA LEU A 177 -2.13 28.15 -7.90
C LEU A 177 -3.42 28.88 -8.32
N PHE A 178 -4.55 28.56 -7.69
CA PHE A 178 -5.86 29.20 -7.95
C PHE A 178 -6.32 29.08 -9.41
N GLY A 179 -6.14 27.91 -10.04
CA GLY A 179 -6.58 27.66 -11.42
C GLY A 179 -5.60 28.08 -12.51
N LEU A 180 -4.41 28.57 -12.14
CA LEU A 180 -3.39 28.97 -13.11
C LEU A 180 -2.66 27.79 -13.74
N ILE A 181 -2.61 26.66 -13.04
CA ILE A 181 -1.98 25.43 -13.53
C ILE A 181 -3.01 24.32 -13.48
N LYS A 182 -3.36 23.79 -14.66
CA LYS A 182 -4.11 22.54 -14.78
C LYS A 182 -3.13 21.37 -14.76
N ILE A 183 -3.36 20.44 -13.85
CA ILE A 183 -2.69 19.15 -13.79
C ILE A 183 -3.64 18.15 -14.44
N PRO A 184 -3.26 17.53 -15.57
CA PRO A 184 -4.12 16.55 -16.22
C PRO A 184 -4.37 15.35 -15.31
N ALA A 185 -5.48 14.66 -15.53
CA ALA A 185 -5.73 13.39 -14.88
C ALA A 185 -4.66 12.36 -15.28
N GLU A 186 -4.30 11.49 -14.34
CA GLU A 186 -3.39 10.36 -14.53
C GLU A 186 -4.17 9.08 -14.23
N ASN A 187 -4.15 8.12 -15.15
CA ASN A 187 -4.77 6.82 -14.91
C ASN A 187 -4.04 6.06 -13.80
N ALA A 188 -4.75 5.17 -13.12
CA ALA A 188 -4.12 4.21 -12.23
C ALA A 188 -3.10 3.37 -13.02
N ALA A 189 -2.05 2.91 -12.34
CA ALA A 189 -0.98 2.18 -12.99
C ALA A 189 -0.29 1.17 -12.07
N ILE A 190 0.38 0.22 -12.69
CA ILE A 190 1.43 -0.57 -12.06
C ILE A 190 2.76 -0.14 -12.69
N TYR A 191 3.75 0.10 -11.85
CA TYR A 191 5.14 0.24 -12.27
C TYR A 191 5.99 -0.78 -11.52
N TYR A 192 7.22 -0.99 -12.00
CA TYR A 192 8.24 -1.66 -11.21
C TYR A 192 9.44 -0.76 -10.93
N ARG A 193 10.14 -1.04 -9.83
CA ARG A 193 11.49 -0.57 -9.54
C ARG A 193 12.42 -1.78 -9.54
N ASP A 194 13.63 -1.59 -10.01
CA ASP A 194 14.67 -2.63 -9.99
C ASP A 194 15.64 -2.36 -8.86
N THR A 195 16.12 -3.38 -8.14
CA THR A 195 17.11 -3.20 -7.05
C THR A 195 18.42 -2.61 -7.54
N LEU A 196 18.76 -2.72 -8.83
CA LEU A 196 19.95 -2.14 -9.43
C LEU A 196 19.82 -0.63 -9.69
N ASP A 197 18.60 -0.11 -9.84
CA ASP A 197 18.29 1.31 -9.95
C ASP A 197 16.93 1.62 -9.33
N TRP A 198 16.88 1.58 -7.99
CA TRP A 198 15.64 1.74 -7.25
C TRP A 198 14.95 3.08 -7.50
N THR A 199 15.72 4.11 -7.84
CA THR A 199 15.20 5.47 -8.03
C THR A 199 14.31 5.58 -9.27
N GLN A 200 14.54 4.73 -10.28
CA GLN A 200 13.81 4.75 -11.52
C GLN A 200 12.51 3.93 -11.43
N LYS A 201 11.39 4.58 -11.76
CA LYS A 201 10.09 3.91 -11.95
C LYS A 201 9.93 3.52 -13.42
N HIS A 202 9.66 2.26 -13.67
CA HIS A 202 9.39 1.73 -15.00
C HIS A 202 7.90 1.42 -15.13
N ALA A 203 7.21 2.18 -15.98
CA ALA A 203 5.80 1.91 -16.28
C ALA A 203 5.65 0.48 -16.81
N PHE A 204 4.72 -0.27 -16.23
CA PHE A 204 4.52 -1.68 -16.54
C PHE A 204 3.12 -1.92 -17.11
N TYR A 205 2.10 -1.38 -16.45
CA TYR A 205 0.72 -1.47 -16.87
C TYR A 205 -0.01 -0.17 -16.56
N THR A 206 -0.84 0.31 -17.47
CA THR A 206 -1.70 1.48 -17.23
C THR A 206 -3.14 1.04 -17.39
N PHE A 207 -3.95 1.29 -16.37
CA PHE A 207 -5.37 0.95 -16.40
C PHE A 207 -6.15 1.93 -17.29
N ASP A 208 -7.36 1.53 -17.68
CA ASP A 208 -8.26 2.35 -18.48
C ASP A 208 -9.10 3.33 -17.63
N TYR A 209 -8.80 3.43 -16.34
CA TYR A 209 -9.50 4.29 -15.38
C TYR A 209 -8.54 5.18 -14.57
N VAL A 210 -9.10 6.26 -14.02
CA VAL A 210 -8.42 7.17 -13.09
C VAL A 210 -8.66 6.72 -11.65
N THR A 211 -9.85 6.98 -11.11
CA THR A 211 -10.21 6.62 -9.74
C THR A 211 -10.78 5.20 -9.68
N GLU A 212 -11.78 4.91 -10.51
CA GLU A 212 -12.46 3.62 -10.58
C GLU A 212 -12.90 3.31 -12.02
N PRO A 213 -13.00 2.03 -12.41
CA PRO A 213 -13.55 1.65 -13.71
C PRO A 213 -15.06 1.92 -13.78
N ASP A 214 -15.58 2.05 -15.00
CA ASP A 214 -17.02 2.10 -15.25
C ASP A 214 -17.66 0.72 -14.98
N ILE A 215 -18.18 0.54 -13.76
CA ILE A 215 -18.79 -0.71 -13.26
C ILE A 215 -20.10 -0.40 -12.53
N ASP A 216 -21.04 -1.35 -12.59
CA ASP A 216 -22.29 -1.26 -11.84
C ASP A 216 -22.13 -1.84 -10.42
N THR A 217 -22.17 -0.95 -9.44
CA THR A 217 -22.16 -1.27 -8.00
C THR A 217 -23.43 -0.77 -7.31
N SER A 218 -24.53 -0.54 -8.04
CA SER A 218 -25.74 0.08 -7.48
C SER A 218 -26.37 -0.73 -6.35
N ASP A 219 -26.19 -2.05 -6.39
CA ASP A 219 -26.68 -2.99 -5.39
C ASP A 219 -25.66 -3.27 -4.28
N GLY A 220 -24.45 -2.71 -4.41
CA GLY A 220 -23.33 -2.91 -3.50
C GLY A 220 -23.21 -1.83 -2.43
N VAL A 221 -22.63 -2.21 -1.29
CA VAL A 221 -22.43 -1.30 -0.15
C VAL A 221 -20.96 -0.94 0.11
N GLU A 222 -20.04 -1.69 -0.47
CA GLU A 222 -18.59 -1.48 -0.39
C GLU A 222 -17.93 -1.93 -1.68
N THR A 223 -16.97 -1.13 -2.17
CA THR A 223 -16.12 -1.48 -3.31
C THR A 223 -14.70 -1.77 -2.83
N ARG A 224 -14.06 -2.76 -3.44
CA ARG A 224 -12.73 -3.22 -3.06
C ARG A 224 -11.92 -3.64 -4.29
N ILE A 225 -10.64 -3.25 -4.31
CA ILE A 225 -9.67 -3.77 -5.26
C ILE A 225 -8.99 -4.99 -4.63
N ARG A 226 -9.05 -6.13 -5.32
CA ARG A 226 -8.41 -7.38 -4.92
C ARG A 226 -7.22 -7.66 -5.83
N PHE A 227 -6.07 -7.91 -5.22
CA PHE A 227 -4.84 -8.30 -5.88
C PHE A 227 -4.62 -9.79 -5.64
N TYR A 228 -4.95 -10.62 -6.64
CA TYR A 228 -4.67 -12.04 -6.59
C TYR A 228 -3.26 -12.28 -7.14
N ILE A 229 -2.35 -12.67 -6.25
CA ILE A 229 -0.95 -12.88 -6.58
C ILE A 229 -0.75 -14.34 -6.96
N SER A 230 0.00 -14.56 -8.02
CA SER A 230 0.56 -15.86 -8.38
C SER A 230 1.99 -15.68 -8.88
N GLU A 231 2.73 -16.78 -9.06
CA GLU A 231 4.15 -16.77 -9.40
C GLU A 231 4.50 -15.86 -10.61
N ASN A 232 3.70 -15.93 -11.68
CA ASN A 232 3.98 -15.22 -12.93
C ASN A 232 2.81 -14.36 -13.43
N GLN A 233 1.77 -14.20 -12.63
CA GLN A 233 0.57 -13.48 -13.00
C GLN A 233 -0.02 -12.75 -11.81
N LEU A 234 -0.55 -11.57 -12.08
CA LEU A 234 -1.32 -10.75 -11.16
C LEU A 234 -2.70 -10.55 -11.78
N GLN A 235 -3.74 -10.91 -11.04
CA GLN A 235 -5.09 -10.47 -11.35
C GLN A 235 -5.44 -9.31 -10.43
N VAL A 236 -5.84 -8.18 -11.00
CA VAL A 236 -6.40 -7.04 -10.25
C VAL A 236 -7.90 -6.99 -10.53
N ALA A 237 -8.71 -7.23 -9.50
CA ALA A 237 -10.16 -7.27 -9.64
C ALA A 237 -10.82 -6.17 -8.82
N TRP A 238 -11.70 -5.41 -9.47
CA TRP A 238 -12.67 -4.56 -8.80
C TRP A 238 -13.87 -5.39 -8.41
N THR A 239 -14.22 -5.33 -7.13
CA THR A 239 -15.30 -6.10 -6.54
C THR A 239 -16.27 -5.20 -5.78
N SER A 240 -17.51 -5.64 -5.68
CA SER A 240 -18.53 -4.98 -4.87
C SER A 240 -19.17 -5.96 -3.91
N TYR A 241 -19.40 -5.54 -2.66
CA TYR A 241 -20.05 -6.36 -1.64
C TYR A 241 -21.56 -6.29 -1.78
N GLU A 242 -22.15 -7.38 -2.24
CA GLU A 242 -23.54 -7.46 -2.71
C GLU A 242 -24.28 -8.68 -2.13
N PRO A 243 -25.62 -8.61 -2.00
CA PRO A 243 -26.41 -9.76 -1.61
C PRO A 243 -26.48 -10.78 -2.77
N VAL A 244 -26.06 -12.01 -2.51
CA VAL A 244 -26.17 -13.12 -3.49
C VAL A 244 -27.50 -13.86 -3.31
N ASP A 245 -28.03 -13.85 -2.09
CA ASP A 245 -29.38 -14.30 -1.76
C ASP A 245 -29.92 -13.50 -0.55
N ASN A 246 -31.02 -13.95 0.06
CA ASN A 246 -31.65 -13.24 1.17
C ASN A 246 -30.81 -13.21 2.46
N GLU A 247 -29.79 -14.04 2.60
CA GLU A 247 -29.01 -14.21 3.85
C GLU A 247 -27.50 -14.08 3.63
N ASN A 248 -27.02 -14.25 2.40
CA ASN A 248 -25.60 -14.26 2.06
C ASN A 248 -25.19 -13.01 1.27
N TRP A 249 -24.04 -12.47 1.67
CA TRP A 249 -23.39 -11.34 1.03
C TRP A 249 -21.96 -11.71 0.68
N GLU A 250 -21.56 -11.42 -0.54
CA GLU A 250 -20.25 -11.77 -1.07
C GLU A 250 -19.65 -10.60 -1.85
N TYR A 251 -18.32 -10.59 -1.96
CA TYR A 251 -17.64 -9.69 -2.89
C TYR A 251 -17.72 -10.28 -4.29
N LEU A 252 -18.56 -9.67 -5.12
CA LEU A 252 -18.74 -10.06 -6.52
C LEU A 252 -17.74 -9.31 -7.40
N GLU A 253 -17.04 -10.04 -8.26
CA GLU A 253 -16.17 -9.46 -9.27
C GLU A 253 -17.00 -8.67 -10.28
N LYS A 254 -16.60 -7.41 -10.50
CA LYS A 254 -17.23 -6.50 -11.45
C LYS A 254 -16.39 -6.27 -12.69
N LYS A 255 -15.07 -6.18 -12.49
CA LYS A 255 -14.09 -6.06 -13.57
C LYS A 255 -12.75 -6.61 -13.10
N ALA A 256 -12.07 -7.38 -13.94
CA ALA A 256 -10.74 -7.89 -13.66
C ALA A 256 -9.76 -7.58 -14.79
N TYR A 257 -8.50 -7.42 -14.41
CA TYR A 257 -7.36 -7.23 -15.29
C TYR A 257 -6.36 -8.34 -15.02
N GLU A 258 -6.06 -9.13 -16.04
CA GLU A 258 -5.06 -10.19 -16.00
C GLU A 258 -3.73 -9.66 -16.53
N ILE A 259 -2.70 -9.66 -15.69
CA ILE A 259 -1.42 -9.03 -15.95
C ILE A 259 -0.32 -10.06 -15.76
N SER A 260 0.42 -10.36 -16.82
CA SER A 260 1.55 -11.29 -16.77
C SER A 260 2.78 -10.59 -16.21
N LEU A 261 3.35 -11.11 -15.11
CA LEU A 261 4.55 -10.60 -14.44
C LEU A 261 5.86 -11.20 -14.98
N THR A 262 5.78 -12.08 -15.99
CA THR A 262 6.99 -12.55 -16.66
C THR A 262 7.74 -11.36 -17.28
N PRO A 263 9.07 -11.34 -17.16
CA PRO A 263 9.87 -10.44 -17.98
C PRO A 263 9.48 -10.67 -19.43
N ASN A 264 8.92 -9.65 -20.08
CA ASN A 264 8.85 -9.67 -21.52
C ASN A 264 10.29 -9.71 -22.01
N ASP A 265 10.75 -10.86 -22.49
CA ASP A 265 11.99 -11.04 -23.26
C ASP A 265 11.89 -10.33 -24.63
N SER A 266 11.40 -9.08 -24.65
CA SER A 266 11.26 -8.30 -25.88
C SER A 266 11.90 -6.92 -25.72
N GLU A 267 13.14 -6.90 -26.22
CA GLU A 267 13.99 -5.81 -26.73
C GLU A 267 14.73 -4.88 -25.75
#